data_AF-A0A1Q6L8U9-F1
#
_entry.id   AF-A0A1Q6L8U9-F1
#
_cell.length_a   1.000
_cell.length_b   1.000
_cell.length_c   1.000
_cell.angle_alpha   90.00
_cell.angle_beta   90.00
_cell.angle_gamma   90.00
#
_symmetry.space_group_name_H-M   'P 1'
#
loop_
_entity.id
_entity.type
_entity.pdbx_description
1 polymer ?
#
loop_
_entity_poly.entity_id
_entity_poly.type
_entity_poly.pdbx_seq_one_letter_code
_entity_poly.pdbx_strand_id
1 'polypeptide(L)'
;MPEFDRKEFGRRLQAFRKQIGRSQENLGRVIKKSATTIGRFEKGTLLPNAEEIYLLCNELDIEEYQLFNKFDKVVSKKESINPFNTNTLYVYYIGYYPTLNKYDKCKFVINLIEKSDYCKIELADCRTKKIYLEGYLQSDNFMAFFRFNNYKPTSMRLECSQINLNISNGIDNLMKGAFYCTDTKYNTSARKCLVSKNNLDFTDEMLAYLKIQDKEFSKMENINIWYIEMENKEDFEY
;
A
#
# COMPACT_ATOMS: atom_id res chain seq x y z
N MET A 1 23.72 11.54 -9.76
CA MET A 1 22.74 11.28 -10.84
C MET A 1 22.27 9.85 -10.73
N PRO A 2 20.97 9.54 -10.91
CA PRO A 2 20.52 8.17 -11.08
C PRO A 2 21.16 7.57 -12.33
N GLU A 3 21.73 6.37 -12.22
CA GLU A 3 22.34 5.65 -13.33
C GLU A 3 21.41 4.53 -13.80
N PHE A 4 21.28 4.34 -15.11
CA PHE A 4 20.45 3.28 -15.66
C PHE A 4 21.09 1.91 -15.46
N ASP A 5 20.47 1.08 -14.63
CA ASP A 5 20.93 -0.29 -14.37
C ASP A 5 20.54 -1.24 -15.52
N ARG A 6 21.47 -1.39 -16.46
CA ARG A 6 21.32 -2.29 -17.62
C ARG A 6 21.11 -3.75 -17.23
N LYS A 7 21.70 -4.20 -16.12
CA LYS A 7 21.58 -5.59 -15.67
C LYS A 7 20.19 -5.85 -15.11
N GLU A 8 19.64 -4.91 -14.35
CA GLU A 8 18.28 -5.03 -13.83
C GLU A 8 17.24 -4.98 -14.95
N PHE A 9 17.40 -4.11 -15.95
CA PHE A 9 16.57 -4.12 -17.17
C PHE A 9 16.57 -5.51 -17.83
N GLY A 10 17.76 -6.07 -18.08
CA GLY A 10 17.90 -7.39 -18.70
C GLY A 10 17.27 -8.51 -17.86
N ARG A 11 17.47 -8.48 -16.54
CA ARG A 11 16.88 -9.45 -15.62
C ARG A 11 15.35 -9.40 -15.63
N ARG A 12 14.75 -8.21 -15.75
CA ARG A 12 13.29 -8.02 -15.87
C ARG A 12 12.76 -8.58 -17.17
N LEU A 13 13.40 -8.25 -18.28
CA LEU A 13 13.04 -8.80 -19.59
C LEU A 13 13.03 -10.34 -19.57
N GLN A 14 14.07 -10.93 -18.95
CA GLN A 14 14.13 -12.38 -18.77
C GLN A 14 12.99 -12.92 -17.90
N ALA A 15 12.67 -12.23 -16.79
CA ALA A 15 11.63 -12.65 -15.86
C ALA A 15 10.25 -12.70 -16.55
N PHE A 16 9.86 -11.63 -17.26
CA PHE A 16 8.59 -11.59 -17.99
C PHE A 16 8.53 -12.66 -19.09
N ARG A 17 9.61 -12.84 -19.86
CA ARG A 17 9.66 -13.90 -20.88
C ARG A 17 9.43 -15.28 -20.26
N LYS A 18 10.09 -15.57 -19.14
CA LYS A 18 9.96 -16.86 -18.44
C LYS A 18 8.55 -17.04 -17.85
N GLN A 19 7.93 -15.97 -17.36
CA GLN A 19 6.58 -15.99 -16.81
C GLN A 19 5.55 -16.46 -17.84
N ILE A 20 5.68 -16.02 -19.10
CA ILE A 20 4.80 -16.45 -20.20
C ILE A 20 5.30 -17.70 -20.93
N GLY A 21 6.35 -18.36 -20.43
CA GLY A 21 6.87 -19.63 -20.97
C GLY A 21 7.53 -19.55 -22.35
N ARG A 22 7.94 -18.36 -22.81
CA ARG A 22 8.56 -18.19 -24.14
C ARG A 22 10.06 -18.50 -24.10
N SER A 23 10.59 -19.10 -25.17
CA SER A 23 12.05 -19.23 -25.38
C SER A 23 12.66 -17.92 -25.88
N GLN A 24 13.99 -17.76 -25.74
CA GLN A 24 14.70 -16.62 -26.32
C GLN A 24 14.58 -16.57 -27.84
N GLU A 25 14.47 -17.73 -28.48
CA GLU A 25 14.27 -17.82 -29.92
C GLU A 25 12.90 -17.30 -30.34
N ASN A 26 11.84 -17.71 -29.63
CA ASN A 26 10.48 -17.24 -29.90
C ASN A 26 10.39 -15.72 -29.73
N LEU A 27 10.98 -15.18 -28.67
CA LEU A 27 11.00 -13.73 -28.43
C LEU A 27 11.85 -12.99 -29.47
N GLY A 28 12.96 -13.60 -29.92
CA GLY A 28 13.82 -13.04 -30.96
C GLY A 28 13.13 -12.87 -32.31
N ARG A 29 12.24 -13.82 -32.68
CA ARG A 29 11.49 -13.76 -33.94
C ARG A 29 10.61 -12.51 -34.04
N VAL A 30 10.02 -12.06 -32.94
CA VAL A 30 9.16 -10.85 -32.88
C VAL A 30 9.90 -9.61 -33.40
N ILE A 31 11.17 -9.47 -33.04
CA ILE A 31 12.02 -8.34 -33.42
C ILE A 31 13.03 -8.68 -34.52
N LYS A 32 12.85 -9.83 -35.21
CA LYS A 32 13.75 -10.33 -36.27
C LYS A 32 15.22 -10.44 -35.81
N LYS A 33 15.46 -10.88 -34.57
CA LYS A 33 16.78 -11.12 -33.97
C LYS A 33 16.99 -12.58 -33.57
N SER A 34 18.24 -12.96 -33.37
CA SER A 34 18.62 -14.28 -32.88
C SER A 34 18.39 -14.45 -31.38
N ALA A 35 18.22 -15.69 -30.92
CA ALA A 35 18.16 -16.04 -29.50
C ALA A 35 19.38 -15.51 -28.72
N THR A 36 20.56 -15.50 -29.34
CA THR A 36 21.80 -14.94 -28.76
C THR A 36 21.68 -13.44 -28.48
N THR A 37 20.99 -12.69 -29.35
CA THR A 37 20.76 -11.25 -29.17
C THR A 37 19.84 -11.01 -27.97
N ILE A 38 18.74 -11.78 -27.87
CA ILE A 38 17.87 -11.75 -26.69
C ILE A 38 18.66 -12.10 -25.42
N GLY A 39 19.53 -13.12 -25.49
CA GLY A 39 20.40 -13.47 -24.36
C GLY A 39 21.36 -12.35 -23.95
N ARG A 40 21.79 -11.48 -24.86
CA ARG A 40 22.60 -10.28 -24.54
C ARG A 40 21.74 -9.17 -23.92
N PHE A 41 20.52 -8.97 -24.41
CA PHE A 41 19.54 -8.07 -23.78
C PHE A 41 19.26 -8.49 -22.34
N GLU A 42 18.97 -9.77 -22.11
CA GLU A 42 18.68 -10.31 -20.78
C GLU A 42 19.86 -10.24 -19.80
N LYS A 43 21.10 -10.22 -20.31
CA LYS A 43 22.31 -10.04 -19.50
C LYS A 43 22.66 -8.56 -19.28
N GLY A 44 21.97 -7.64 -19.92
CA GLY A 44 22.26 -6.20 -19.89
C GLY A 44 23.56 -5.82 -20.64
N THR A 45 24.11 -6.71 -21.46
CA THR A 45 25.34 -6.46 -22.23
C THR A 45 25.08 -5.76 -23.56
N LEU A 46 23.84 -5.83 -24.03
CA LEU A 46 23.32 -5.09 -25.17
C LEU A 46 21.95 -4.53 -24.76
N LEU A 47 21.59 -3.34 -25.24
CA LEU A 47 20.26 -2.78 -25.02
C LEU A 47 19.46 -2.81 -26.32
N PRO A 48 18.17 -3.20 -26.26
CA PRO A 48 17.27 -3.02 -27.39
C PRO A 48 17.04 -1.52 -27.64
N ASN A 49 16.76 -1.17 -28.88
CA ASN A 49 16.30 0.18 -29.23
C ASN A 49 14.82 0.37 -28.88
N ALA A 50 14.30 1.59 -29.03
CA ALA A 50 12.92 1.92 -28.64
C ALA A 50 11.85 1.10 -29.38
N GLU A 51 12.03 0.84 -30.68
CA GLU A 51 11.10 0.02 -31.48
C GLU A 51 11.14 -1.45 -31.03
N GLU A 52 12.35 -1.99 -30.79
CA GLU A 52 12.52 -3.34 -30.26
C GLU A 52 11.88 -3.48 -28.87
N ILE A 53 12.01 -2.48 -28.00
CA ILE A 53 11.34 -2.46 -26.69
C ILE A 53 9.83 -2.51 -26.83
N TYR A 54 9.24 -1.66 -27.66
CA TYR A 54 7.79 -1.63 -27.90
C TYR A 54 7.26 -2.99 -28.38
N LEU A 55 7.93 -3.61 -29.35
CA LEU A 55 7.53 -4.91 -29.89
C LEU A 55 7.68 -6.04 -28.85
N LEU A 56 8.75 -6.02 -28.05
CA LEU A 56 8.94 -6.98 -26.97
C LEU A 56 7.87 -6.83 -25.89
N CYS A 57 7.54 -5.60 -25.49
CA CYS A 57 6.50 -5.30 -24.51
C CYS A 57 5.12 -5.83 -24.95
N ASN A 58 4.76 -5.62 -26.21
CA ASN A 58 3.51 -6.13 -26.78
C ASN A 58 3.44 -7.68 -26.77
N GLU A 59 4.52 -8.39 -27.11
CA GLU A 59 4.53 -9.87 -27.02
C GLU A 59 4.49 -10.36 -25.57
N LEU A 60 5.08 -9.61 -24.65
CA LEU A 60 5.16 -9.97 -23.23
C LEU A 60 3.89 -9.61 -22.44
N ASP A 61 2.94 -8.89 -23.06
CA ASP A 61 1.74 -8.32 -22.42
C ASP A 61 2.10 -7.45 -21.19
N ILE A 62 3.06 -6.54 -21.39
CA ILE A 62 3.53 -5.58 -20.39
C ILE A 62 3.68 -4.18 -21.00
N GLU A 63 3.59 -3.16 -20.16
CA GLU A 63 3.97 -1.79 -20.52
C GLU A 63 5.48 -1.56 -20.39
N GLU A 64 6.04 -0.64 -21.16
CA GLU A 64 7.47 -0.34 -21.22
C GLU A 64 8.04 -0.01 -19.84
N TYR A 65 7.30 0.77 -19.04
CA TYR A 65 7.76 1.19 -17.72
C TYR A 65 8.10 0.02 -16.80
N GLN A 66 7.51 -1.16 -17.00
CA GLN A 66 7.74 -2.37 -16.19
C GLN A 66 9.14 -2.97 -16.44
N LEU A 67 9.74 -2.71 -17.60
CA LEU A 67 11.14 -3.05 -17.90
C LEU A 67 12.12 -2.06 -17.26
N PHE A 68 11.73 -0.78 -17.14
CA PHE A 68 12.61 0.29 -16.67
C PHE A 68 12.54 0.54 -15.16
N ASN A 69 11.40 0.26 -14.53
CA ASN A 69 11.16 0.57 -13.12
C ASN A 69 10.80 -0.70 -12.35
N LYS A 70 11.18 -0.74 -11.07
CA LYS A 70 10.46 -1.56 -10.08
C LYS A 70 9.00 -1.09 -10.08
N PHE A 71 8.11 -2.03 -9.84
CA PHE A 71 6.66 -1.96 -10.03
C PHE A 71 6.02 -0.99 -9.01
N ASP A 72 6.44 0.27 -8.96
CA ASP A 72 6.07 1.20 -7.89
C ASP A 72 5.63 2.58 -8.43
N LYS A 73 5.54 2.78 -9.75
CA LYS A 73 5.06 4.04 -10.33
C LYS A 73 3.54 4.14 -10.38
N VAL A 74 2.93 4.25 -9.21
CA VAL A 74 1.65 4.95 -9.03
C VAL A 74 1.82 6.17 -8.13
N VAL A 75 2.99 6.30 -7.47
CA VAL A 75 3.18 7.29 -6.41
C VAL A 75 4.35 8.21 -6.73
N SER A 76 4.09 9.53 -6.67
CA SER A 76 5.15 10.53 -6.68
C SER A 76 6.03 10.37 -5.44
N LYS A 77 7.35 10.25 -5.61
CA LYS A 77 8.31 10.20 -4.48
C LYS A 77 8.10 11.37 -3.51
N LYS A 78 7.71 12.54 -4.00
CA LYS A 78 7.45 13.73 -3.17
C LYS A 78 6.32 13.50 -2.16
N GLU A 79 5.34 12.68 -2.53
CA GLU A 79 4.15 12.39 -1.73
C GLU A 79 4.31 11.10 -0.93
N SER A 80 5.34 10.29 -1.18
CA SER A 80 5.58 9.01 -0.48
C SER A 80 6.75 9.10 0.50
N ILE A 81 6.69 10.09 1.38
CA ILE A 81 7.64 10.28 2.48
C ILE A 81 6.91 9.96 3.78
N ASN A 82 7.59 9.33 4.73
CA ASN A 82 7.12 9.15 6.10
C ASN A 82 7.09 10.48 6.87
N PRO A 83 5.92 11.03 7.22
CA PRO A 83 5.82 12.27 7.99
C PRO A 83 5.99 12.04 9.50
N PHE A 84 6.00 10.78 9.98
CA PHE A 84 5.78 10.45 11.40
C PHE A 84 7.04 10.47 12.27
N ASN A 85 8.23 10.65 11.67
CA ASN A 85 9.52 10.59 12.38
C ASN A 85 9.72 9.31 13.21
N THR A 86 9.09 8.20 12.80
CA THR A 86 9.20 6.87 13.41
C THR A 86 9.06 5.81 12.33
N ASN A 87 9.64 4.63 12.53
CA ASN A 87 9.47 3.50 11.61
C ASN A 87 8.30 2.58 12.01
N THR A 88 7.54 2.96 13.04
CA THR A 88 6.50 2.11 13.61
C THR A 88 5.34 2.95 14.09
N LEU A 89 4.13 2.57 13.68
CA LEU A 89 2.87 3.10 14.17
C LEU A 89 2.01 1.96 14.73
N TYR A 90 1.13 2.29 15.67
CA TYR A 90 0.15 1.39 16.25
C TYR A 90 -1.23 1.84 15.83
N VAL A 91 -2.03 0.94 15.25
CA VAL A 91 -3.40 1.21 14.80
C VAL A 91 -4.40 0.46 15.67
N TYR A 92 -5.48 1.16 16.03
CA TYR A 92 -6.54 0.70 16.90
C TYR A 92 -7.89 0.89 16.21
N TYR A 93 -8.67 -0.17 16.10
CA TYR A 93 -10.00 -0.11 15.48
C TYR A 93 -10.91 -1.23 16.01
N ILE A 94 -12.20 -1.17 15.69
CA ILE A 94 -13.15 -2.25 16.00
C ILE A 94 -13.09 -3.29 14.87
N GLY A 95 -12.68 -4.51 15.19
CA GLY A 95 -12.57 -5.60 14.23
C GLY A 95 -13.32 -6.85 14.68
N TYR A 96 -13.60 -7.72 13.72
CA TYR A 96 -14.31 -8.97 13.95
C TYR A 96 -13.32 -10.09 14.31
N TYR A 97 -13.61 -10.81 15.40
CA TYR A 97 -12.87 -11.99 15.85
C TYR A 97 -13.65 -13.25 15.47
N PRO A 98 -13.24 -14.02 14.45
CA PRO A 98 -13.98 -15.20 14.01
C PRO A 98 -14.10 -16.27 15.09
N THR A 99 -13.06 -16.45 15.90
CA THR A 99 -13.03 -17.45 16.98
C THR A 99 -14.03 -17.15 18.10
N LEU A 100 -14.35 -15.86 18.32
CA LEU A 100 -15.27 -15.40 19.36
C LEU A 100 -16.62 -14.97 18.78
N ASN A 101 -16.78 -14.99 17.46
CA ASN A 101 -17.93 -14.50 16.71
C ASN A 101 -18.43 -13.12 17.18
N LYS A 102 -17.52 -12.18 17.46
CA LYS A 102 -17.87 -10.83 17.94
C LYS A 102 -16.97 -9.75 17.37
N TYR A 103 -17.47 -8.52 17.40
CA TYR A 103 -16.65 -7.33 17.19
C TYR A 103 -16.01 -6.89 18.51
N ASP A 104 -14.72 -6.59 18.48
CA ASP A 104 -13.97 -6.17 19.66
C ASP A 104 -12.73 -5.33 19.27
N LYS A 105 -11.98 -4.90 20.28
CA LYS A 105 -10.74 -4.12 20.22
C LYS A 105 -9.66 -4.83 19.40
N CYS A 106 -9.40 -4.35 18.18
CA CYS A 106 -8.28 -4.78 17.35
C CYS A 106 -7.11 -3.79 17.41
N LYS A 107 -5.90 -4.34 17.61
CA LYS A 107 -4.65 -3.58 17.65
C LYS A 107 -3.61 -4.22 16.73
N PHE A 108 -3.04 -3.43 15.85
CA PHE A 108 -2.01 -3.86 14.90
C PHE A 108 -0.84 -2.87 14.86
N VAL A 109 0.26 -3.30 14.25
CA VAL A 109 1.42 -2.45 13.96
C VAL A 109 1.48 -2.15 12.47
N ILE A 110 1.79 -0.92 12.12
CA ILE A 110 2.21 -0.54 10.77
C ILE A 110 3.71 -0.27 10.81
N ASN A 111 4.50 -1.08 10.11
CA ASN A 111 5.91 -0.82 9.89
C ASN A 111 6.06 0.15 8.71
N LEU A 112 6.89 1.17 8.87
CA LEU A 112 7.22 2.15 7.84
C LEU A 112 8.67 1.91 7.40
N ILE A 113 8.88 1.67 6.11
CA ILE A 113 10.16 1.28 5.54
C ILE A 113 10.48 2.22 4.39
N GLU A 114 11.32 3.20 4.65
CA GLU A 114 11.81 4.13 3.64
C GLU A 114 12.62 3.40 2.56
N LYS A 115 12.19 3.55 1.30
CA LYS A 115 12.93 3.11 0.11
C LYS A 115 13.42 4.34 -0.65
N SER A 116 14.24 4.11 -1.66
CA SER A 116 14.80 5.17 -2.50
C SER A 116 13.74 6.03 -3.22
N ASP A 117 12.55 5.47 -3.41
CA ASP A 117 11.53 5.90 -4.36
C ASP A 117 10.13 6.01 -3.74
N TYR A 118 9.87 5.36 -2.60
CA TYR A 118 8.61 5.44 -1.86
C TYR A 118 8.78 4.96 -0.41
N CYS A 119 7.78 5.21 0.43
CA CYS A 119 7.71 4.64 1.77
C CYS A 119 6.84 3.37 1.76
N LYS A 120 7.46 2.20 1.88
CA LYS A 120 6.76 0.92 1.98
C LYS A 120 6.11 0.80 3.36
N ILE A 121 4.90 0.26 3.40
CA ILE A 121 4.19 -0.02 4.65
C ILE A 121 3.81 -1.50 4.77
N GLU A 122 3.78 -2.00 6.01
CA GLU A 122 3.38 -3.37 6.33
C GLU A 122 2.47 -3.37 7.56
N LEU A 123 1.24 -3.88 7.44
CA LEU A 123 0.34 -4.09 8.57
C LEU A 123 0.58 -5.49 9.15
N ALA A 124 0.97 -5.56 10.42
CA ALA A 124 1.35 -6.80 11.09
C ALA A 124 0.71 -6.95 12.48
N ASP A 125 0.56 -8.19 12.92
CA ASP A 125 0.12 -8.50 14.29
C ASP A 125 1.13 -7.97 15.32
N CYS A 126 0.64 -7.32 16.38
CA CYS A 126 1.51 -6.77 17.43
C CYS A 126 2.39 -7.81 18.13
N ARG A 127 1.88 -9.04 18.31
CA ARG A 127 2.50 -10.10 19.12
C ARG A 127 3.36 -11.04 18.28
N THR A 128 2.77 -11.59 17.23
CA THR A 128 3.40 -12.61 16.37
C THR A 128 4.25 -12.01 15.25
N LYS A 129 4.12 -10.69 15.00
CA LYS A 129 4.78 -9.98 13.89
C LYS A 129 4.42 -10.51 12.49
N LYS A 130 3.38 -11.35 12.40
CA LYS A 130 2.88 -11.84 11.12
C LYS A 130 2.34 -10.66 10.30
N ILE A 131 2.86 -10.51 9.09
CA ILE A 131 2.40 -9.49 8.12
C ILE A 131 1.13 -9.99 7.44
N TYR A 132 0.10 -9.15 7.41
CA TYR A 132 -1.17 -9.44 6.73
C TYR A 132 -1.31 -8.64 5.44
N LEU A 133 -0.95 -7.36 5.49
CA LEU A 133 -1.07 -6.44 4.38
C LEU A 133 0.25 -5.71 4.15
N GLU A 134 0.51 -5.36 2.89
CA GLU A 134 1.63 -4.49 2.52
C GLU A 134 1.21 -3.47 1.48
N GLY A 135 1.94 -2.38 1.35
CA GLY A 135 1.72 -1.41 0.29
C GLY A 135 2.59 -0.18 0.46
N TYR A 136 2.01 1.01 0.27
CA TYR A 136 2.74 2.26 0.32
C TYR A 136 1.98 3.37 1.05
N LEU A 137 2.73 4.35 1.53
CA LEU A 137 2.23 5.58 2.13
C LEU A 137 2.20 6.72 1.11
N GLN A 138 1.14 7.52 1.12
CA GLN A 138 1.08 8.84 0.52
C GLN A 138 0.72 9.87 1.59
N SER A 139 1.35 11.02 1.63
CA SER A 139 1.02 12.06 2.61
C SER A 139 1.34 13.47 2.10
N ASP A 140 0.65 14.43 2.72
CA ASP A 140 0.99 15.85 2.71
C ASP A 140 1.02 16.37 4.16
N ASN A 141 0.86 17.68 4.37
CA ASN A 141 0.88 18.28 5.71
C ASN A 141 -0.43 18.09 6.50
N PHE A 142 -1.49 17.57 5.87
CA PHE A 142 -2.83 17.47 6.47
C PHE A 142 -3.28 16.02 6.61
N MET A 143 -2.96 15.18 5.63
CA MET A 143 -3.45 13.82 5.54
C MET A 143 -2.33 12.83 5.24
N ALA A 144 -2.45 11.64 5.83
CA ALA A 144 -1.68 10.46 5.46
C ALA A 144 -2.63 9.35 4.98
N PHE A 145 -2.35 8.83 3.78
CA PHE A 145 -3.07 7.77 3.10
C PHE A 145 -2.21 6.51 3.05
N PHE A 146 -2.59 5.51 3.83
CA PHE A 146 -1.94 4.21 3.84
C PHE A 146 -2.70 3.29 2.90
N ARG A 147 -2.11 2.90 1.78
CA ARG A 147 -2.74 2.00 0.83
C ARG A 147 -2.15 0.61 0.97
N PHE A 148 -3.03 -0.35 1.18
CA PHE A 148 -2.69 -1.74 1.49
C PHE A 148 -3.28 -2.68 0.45
N ASN A 149 -2.47 -3.67 0.08
CA ASN A 149 -2.91 -4.89 -0.58
C ASN A 149 -2.61 -6.12 0.29
N ASN A 150 -3.25 -7.24 -0.01
CA ASN A 150 -2.94 -8.52 0.63
C ASN A 150 -1.45 -8.87 0.52
N TYR A 151 -0.83 -9.27 1.63
CA TYR A 151 0.50 -9.82 1.61
C TYR A 151 0.45 -11.23 1.00
N LYS A 152 0.85 -11.33 -0.28
CA LYS A 152 0.69 -12.54 -1.12
C LYS A 152 1.15 -13.84 -0.45
N PRO A 153 2.25 -13.89 0.32
CA PRO A 153 2.66 -15.13 0.99
C PRO A 153 1.66 -15.66 2.02
N THR A 154 0.74 -14.81 2.51
CA THR A 154 -0.24 -15.18 3.54
C THR A 154 -1.68 -15.26 3.04
N SER A 155 -1.97 -14.72 1.85
CA SER A 155 -3.32 -14.72 1.27
C SER A 155 -3.26 -14.58 -0.25
N MET A 156 -3.93 -15.48 -0.97
CA MET A 156 -4.12 -15.38 -2.42
C MET A 156 -5.31 -14.50 -2.82
N ARG A 157 -6.14 -14.12 -1.84
CA ARG A 157 -7.34 -13.31 -2.04
C ARG A 157 -6.94 -11.85 -2.24
N LEU A 158 -7.38 -11.21 -3.34
CA LEU A 158 -7.18 -9.78 -3.53
C LEU A 158 -7.93 -9.02 -2.43
N GLU A 159 -7.19 -8.25 -1.66
CA GLU A 159 -7.75 -7.32 -0.70
C GLU A 159 -7.09 -5.97 -0.95
N CYS A 160 -7.90 -4.93 -1.08
CA CYS A 160 -7.46 -3.55 -1.19
C CYS A 160 -8.08 -2.79 -0.03
N SER A 161 -7.24 -2.23 0.83
CA SER A 161 -7.68 -1.48 2.01
C SER A 161 -6.92 -0.17 2.12
N GLN A 162 -7.52 0.81 2.76
CA GLN A 162 -6.93 2.13 2.90
C GLN A 162 -7.20 2.73 4.27
N ILE A 163 -6.17 3.30 4.91
CA ILE A 163 -6.36 4.18 6.06
C ILE A 163 -6.16 5.62 5.61
N ASN A 164 -7.15 6.47 5.89
CA ASN A 164 -7.03 7.92 5.77
C ASN A 164 -6.87 8.47 7.18
N LEU A 165 -5.71 9.08 7.45
CA LEU A 165 -5.36 9.58 8.77
C LEU A 165 -5.21 11.09 8.73
N ASN A 166 -5.90 11.77 9.63
CA ASN A 166 -5.72 13.20 9.86
C ASN A 166 -4.42 13.42 10.65
N ILE A 167 -3.52 14.23 10.08
CA ILE A 167 -2.24 14.63 10.68
C ILE A 167 -2.07 16.16 10.74
N SER A 168 -3.12 16.93 10.42
CA SER A 168 -3.08 18.40 10.41
C SER A 168 -2.75 19.00 11.78
N ASN A 169 -3.11 18.31 12.86
CA ASN A 169 -3.00 18.79 14.23
C ASN A 169 -1.77 18.22 14.95
N GLY A 170 -0.76 17.82 14.17
CA GLY A 170 0.45 17.18 14.66
C GLY A 170 0.33 15.66 14.79
N ILE A 171 1.49 15.03 14.96
CA ILE A 171 1.70 13.58 14.91
C ILE A 171 2.09 12.99 16.27
N ASP A 172 2.13 13.82 17.32
CA ASP A 172 2.56 13.42 18.66
C ASP A 172 1.41 12.83 19.48
N ASN A 173 0.19 13.31 19.23
CA ASN A 173 -1.03 12.85 19.88
C ASN A 173 -1.66 11.65 19.15
N LEU A 174 -2.75 11.14 19.71
CA LEU A 174 -3.54 10.08 19.09
C LEU A 174 -4.24 10.61 17.83
N MET A 175 -3.74 10.17 16.67
CA MET A 175 -4.25 10.59 15.37
C MET A 175 -5.53 9.83 15.04
N LYS A 176 -6.48 10.52 14.40
CA LYS A 176 -7.81 9.98 14.07
C LYS A 176 -7.94 9.75 12.59
N GLY A 177 -8.58 8.66 12.21
CA GLY A 177 -8.74 8.32 10.81
C GLY A 177 -9.91 7.41 10.52
N ALA A 178 -10.01 7.05 9.24
CA ALA A 178 -10.92 6.06 8.72
C ALA A 178 -10.14 4.91 8.10
N PHE A 179 -10.57 3.69 8.40
CA PHE A 179 -10.10 2.47 7.77
C PHE A 179 -11.18 1.91 6.84
N TYR A 180 -10.88 1.89 5.55
CA TYR A 180 -11.71 1.32 4.50
C TYR A 180 -11.19 -0.06 4.15
N CYS A 181 -12.03 -1.08 4.36
CA CYS A 181 -11.66 -2.47 4.15
C CYS A 181 -12.89 -3.34 3.89
N THR A 182 -12.65 -4.59 3.51
CA THR A 182 -13.70 -5.58 3.28
C THR A 182 -13.83 -6.59 4.42
N ASP A 183 -15.01 -7.19 4.56
CA ASP A 183 -15.17 -8.38 5.40
C ASP A 183 -14.78 -9.69 4.67
N THR A 184 -14.97 -10.82 5.34
CA THR A 184 -14.69 -12.15 4.78
C THR A 184 -15.58 -12.51 3.58
N LYS A 185 -16.64 -11.74 3.29
CA LYS A 185 -17.55 -11.92 2.15
C LYS A 185 -17.41 -10.82 1.08
N TYR A 186 -16.41 -9.93 1.19
CA TYR A 186 -16.21 -8.76 0.32
C TYR A 186 -17.22 -7.63 0.48
N ASN A 187 -17.99 -7.61 1.58
CA ASN A 187 -18.77 -6.42 1.90
C ASN A 187 -17.81 -5.30 2.27
N THR A 188 -17.97 -4.15 1.61
CA THR A 188 -17.17 -2.96 1.90
C THR A 188 -17.60 -2.35 3.22
N SER A 189 -16.64 -1.82 3.96
CA SER A 189 -16.88 -1.16 5.24
C SER A 189 -15.98 0.05 5.41
N ALA A 190 -16.50 1.06 6.09
CA ALA A 190 -15.73 2.16 6.65
C ALA A 190 -15.74 2.01 8.17
N ARG A 191 -14.60 2.23 8.81
CA ARG A 191 -14.44 2.09 10.27
C ARG A 191 -13.65 3.29 10.77
N LYS A 192 -13.99 3.80 11.94
CA LYS A 192 -13.07 4.70 12.64
C LYS A 192 -11.82 3.93 13.03
N CYS A 193 -10.68 4.60 13.00
CA CYS A 193 -9.44 4.10 13.58
C CYS A 193 -8.69 5.21 14.32
N LEU A 194 -7.85 4.79 15.24
CA LEU A 194 -6.91 5.63 15.97
C LEU A 194 -5.50 5.14 15.65
N VAL A 195 -4.54 6.06 15.53
CA VAL A 195 -3.15 5.73 15.25
C VAL A 195 -2.24 6.48 16.22
N SER A 196 -1.21 5.82 16.74
CA SER A 196 -0.20 6.43 17.61
C SER A 196 1.20 5.99 17.23
N LYS A 197 2.20 6.84 17.50
CA LYS A 197 3.61 6.46 17.45
C LYS A 197 4.01 5.56 18.63
N ASN A 198 3.25 5.62 19.73
CA ASN A 198 3.53 4.90 20.96
C ASN A 198 2.62 3.68 21.11
N ASN A 199 3.15 2.65 21.77
CA ASN A 199 2.41 1.43 22.06
C ASN A 199 1.45 1.64 23.26
N LEU A 200 0.27 2.20 23.00
CA LEU A 200 -0.75 2.46 24.02
C LEU A 200 -1.62 1.22 24.31
N ASP A 201 -2.13 1.12 25.53
CA ASP A 201 -3.20 0.18 25.87
C ASP A 201 -4.52 0.62 25.22
N PHE A 202 -5.30 -0.36 24.73
CA PHE A 202 -6.56 -0.07 24.07
C PHE A 202 -7.66 0.10 25.13
N THR A 203 -7.80 1.33 25.63
CA THR A 203 -8.74 1.69 26.70
C THR A 203 -10.20 1.63 26.24
N ASP A 204 -11.13 1.63 27.20
CA ASP A 204 -12.58 1.72 26.90
C ASP A 204 -12.98 3.09 26.36
N GLU A 205 -12.26 4.15 26.73
CA GLU A 205 -12.44 5.49 26.17
C GLU A 205 -12.12 5.50 24.66
N MET A 206 -10.99 4.91 24.26
CA MET A 206 -10.64 4.74 22.84
C MET A 206 -11.71 3.92 22.12
N LEU A 207 -12.22 2.85 22.73
CA LEU A 207 -13.29 2.04 22.14
C LEU A 207 -14.59 2.83 21.98
N ALA A 208 -14.96 3.65 22.97
CA ALA A 208 -16.14 4.49 22.92
C ALA A 208 -16.05 5.52 21.79
N TYR A 209 -14.87 6.14 21.60
CA TYR A 209 -14.62 7.07 20.49
C TYR A 209 -14.82 6.41 19.11
N LEU A 210 -14.36 5.16 18.96
CA LEU A 210 -14.43 4.42 17.70
C LEU A 210 -15.85 3.99 17.30
N LYS A 211 -16.84 4.09 18.20
CA LYS A 211 -18.24 3.86 17.87
C LYS A 211 -18.79 5.02 17.03
N ILE A 212 -19.74 4.70 16.16
CA ILE A 212 -20.55 5.70 15.48
C ILE A 212 -21.42 6.37 16.55
N GLN A 213 -21.38 7.70 16.62
CA GLN A 213 -22.13 8.49 17.59
C GLN A 213 -23.51 8.84 17.02
N ASP A 214 -24.50 9.04 17.89
CA ASP A 214 -25.87 9.38 17.48
C ASP A 214 -25.91 10.63 16.57
N LYS A 215 -25.09 11.64 16.87
CA LYS A 215 -24.95 12.84 16.04
C LYS A 215 -24.48 12.55 14.60
N GLU A 216 -23.61 11.57 14.42
CA GLU A 216 -23.14 11.16 13.10
C GLU A 216 -24.25 10.42 12.35
N PHE A 217 -25.03 9.61 13.06
CA PHE A 217 -26.18 8.91 12.49
C PHE A 217 -27.26 9.88 12.01
N SER A 218 -27.66 10.84 12.85
CA SER A 218 -28.62 11.88 12.45
C SER A 218 -28.12 12.68 11.24
N LYS A 219 -26.80 12.98 11.17
CA LYS A 219 -26.23 13.63 9.99
C LYS A 219 -26.31 12.72 8.76
N MET A 220 -25.92 11.44 8.89
CA MET A 220 -26.00 10.47 7.81
C MET A 220 -27.42 10.36 7.25
N GLU A 221 -28.45 10.29 8.09
CA GLU A 221 -29.85 10.24 7.64
C GLU A 221 -30.24 11.49 6.85
N ASN A 222 -29.77 12.67 7.28
CA ASN A 222 -30.12 13.94 6.65
C ASN A 222 -29.45 14.15 5.29
N ILE A 223 -28.21 13.70 5.10
CA ILE A 223 -27.43 14.00 3.89
C ILE A 223 -26.97 12.77 3.10
N ASN A 224 -27.29 11.56 3.56
CA ASN A 224 -26.91 10.26 2.97
C ASN A 224 -25.40 10.06 2.79
N ILE A 225 -24.59 10.72 3.62
CA ILE A 225 -23.12 10.67 3.58
C ILE A 225 -22.60 10.56 5.01
N TRP A 226 -21.69 9.60 5.25
CA TRP A 226 -20.96 9.54 6.52
C TRP A 226 -19.69 10.39 6.47
N TYR A 227 -19.79 11.59 7.04
CA TYR A 227 -18.61 12.35 7.43
C TYR A 227 -18.09 11.83 8.77
N ILE A 228 -17.05 11.01 8.71
CA ILE A 228 -16.38 10.45 9.89
C ILE A 228 -15.76 11.60 10.68
N GLU A 229 -16.06 11.67 11.97
CA GLU A 229 -15.44 12.66 12.85
C GLU A 229 -13.95 12.35 13.02
N MET A 230 -13.10 13.26 12.52
CA MET A 230 -11.63 13.16 12.55
C MET A 230 -10.95 14.36 13.21
N GLU A 231 -11.72 15.32 13.73
CA GLU A 231 -11.22 16.53 14.40
C GLU A 231 -10.76 16.22 15.84
N ASN A 232 -9.74 16.94 16.31
CA ASN A 232 -9.33 16.92 17.71
C ASN A 232 -9.99 18.09 18.44
N LYS A 233 -10.60 17.87 19.61
CA LYS A 233 -11.36 18.93 20.29
C LYS A 233 -10.54 20.17 20.69
N GLU A 234 -9.21 20.07 20.67
CA GLU A 234 -8.30 21.21 20.83
C GLU A 234 -8.44 22.26 19.71
N ASP A 235 -9.17 21.95 18.63
CA ASP A 235 -9.37 22.79 17.43
C ASP A 235 -10.26 24.04 17.67
N PHE A 236 -10.81 24.25 18.87
CA PHE A 236 -11.74 25.36 19.17
C PHE A 236 -11.23 26.38 20.20
N GLU A 237 -10.02 26.24 20.74
CA GLU A 237 -9.43 27.27 21.61
C GLU A 237 -8.65 28.30 20.76
N TYR A 238 -9.37 29.33 20.31
CA TYR A 238 -8.81 30.63 19.86
C TYR A 238 -9.38 31.76 20.71
#